data_AF-A0A9W4J480-F1
#
_entry.id   AF-A0A9W4J480-F1
#
_cell.length_a   1.000
_cell.length_b   1.000
_cell.length_c   1.000
_cell.angle_alpha   90.00
_cell.angle_beta   90.00
_cell.angle_gamma   90.00
#
_symmetry.space_group_name_H-M   'P 1'
#
loop_
_entity.id
_entity.type
_entity.pdbx_description
1 polymer ?
#
loop_
_entity_poly.entity_id
_entity_poly.type
_entity_poly.pdbx_seq_one_letter_code
_entity_poly.pdbx_strand_id
1 'polypeptide(L)'
;MEDRALIIGQIHEVVRNFLNKHDSSTPITPLRILGNTPNSILDHSEFLKSINMFVQEVKNTVSACRPDAETRWVAVSKFPGRHSFFVLDINNAEYDYESAHMCLAKIPVYVLRLSRAPKIFRHEPQDQKLADKLAEMHNPHGRDPLPLFDDHTRLRFYASPRDLES
;
A
#
# COMPACT_ATOMS: atom_id res chain seq x y z
N MET A 1 -8.07 -9.81 18.99
CA MET A 1 -6.63 -9.48 19.18
C MET A 1 -5.73 -10.62 18.72
N GLU A 2 -6.01 -11.87 19.11
CA GLU A 2 -5.20 -13.05 18.72
C GLU A 2 -5.04 -13.22 17.21
N ASP A 3 -6.14 -13.14 16.44
CA ASP A 3 -6.09 -13.24 14.97
C ASP A 3 -5.20 -12.15 14.33
N ARG A 4 -5.10 -10.94 14.94
CA ARG A 4 -4.25 -9.85 14.42
C ARG A 4 -2.77 -10.14 14.63
N ALA A 5 -2.39 -10.55 15.85
CA ALA A 5 -1.01 -10.87 16.18
C ALA A 5 -0.49 -12.08 15.38
N LEU A 6 -1.34 -13.10 15.21
CA LEU A 6 -1.03 -14.26 14.38
C LEU A 6 -0.73 -13.85 12.93
N ILE A 7 -1.58 -13.00 12.34
CA ILE A 7 -1.40 -12.53 10.96
C ILE A 7 -0.12 -11.72 10.82
N ILE A 8 0.18 -10.82 11.76
CA ILE A 8 1.43 -10.04 11.76
C ILE A 8 2.64 -10.97 11.76
N GLY A 9 2.67 -11.98 12.65
CA GLY A 9 3.77 -12.95 12.70
C GLY A 9 3.98 -13.73 11.39
N GLN A 10 2.92 -13.94 10.61
CA GLN A 10 2.99 -14.63 9.32
C GLN A 10 3.37 -13.72 8.14
N ILE A 11 3.09 -12.42 8.20
CA ILE A 11 3.48 -11.46 7.15
C ILE A 11 4.98 -11.51 6.92
N HIS A 12 5.76 -11.58 8.02
CA HIS A 12 7.21 -11.63 7.97
C HIS A 12 7.71 -12.76 7.05
N GLU A 13 7.25 -13.98 7.28
CA GLU A 13 7.67 -15.15 6.51
C GLU A 13 7.18 -15.07 5.06
N VAL A 14 5.94 -14.65 4.83
CA VAL A 14 5.35 -14.54 3.48
C VAL A 14 6.09 -13.52 2.63
N VAL A 15 6.38 -12.35 3.18
CA VAL A 15 7.11 -11.28 2.48
C VAL A 15 8.57 -11.67 2.29
N ARG A 16 9.24 -12.22 3.31
CA ARG A 16 10.62 -12.73 3.18
C ARG A 16 10.74 -13.77 2.06
N ASN A 17 9.88 -14.78 2.07
CA ASN A 17 9.89 -15.83 1.04
C ASN A 17 9.61 -15.27 -0.35
N PHE A 18 8.77 -14.24 -0.45
CA PHE A 18 8.55 -13.53 -1.71
C PHE A 18 9.81 -12.78 -2.17
N LEU A 19 10.44 -11.99 -1.31
CA LEU A 19 11.65 -11.22 -1.64
C LEU A 19 12.83 -12.12 -1.98
N ASN A 20 12.93 -13.31 -1.37
CA ASN A 20 14.00 -14.28 -1.62
C ASN A 20 13.82 -15.06 -2.94
N LYS A 21 12.63 -15.02 -3.56
CA LYS A 21 12.47 -15.54 -4.92
C LYS A 21 13.18 -14.67 -5.96
N HIS A 22 13.42 -13.41 -5.64
CA HIS A 22 14.29 -12.54 -6.40
C HIS A 22 15.73 -12.82 -5.97
N ASP A 23 16.68 -12.85 -6.89
CA ASP A 23 18.09 -13.03 -6.56
C ASP A 23 18.52 -11.94 -5.57
N SER A 24 19.18 -12.34 -4.49
CA SER A 24 19.64 -11.44 -3.43
C SER A 24 20.69 -10.44 -3.94
N SER A 25 21.41 -10.81 -5.01
CA SER A 25 22.40 -9.97 -5.68
C SER A 25 21.83 -9.00 -6.71
N THR A 26 20.57 -9.19 -7.13
CA THR A 26 19.90 -8.27 -8.07
C THR A 26 19.12 -7.19 -7.30
N PRO A 27 19.25 -5.90 -7.68
CA PRO A 27 18.36 -4.85 -7.20
C PRO A 27 16.91 -5.24 -7.47
N ILE A 28 16.05 -5.07 -6.46
CA ILE A 28 14.62 -5.25 -6.65
C ILE A 28 14.15 -4.14 -7.59
N THR A 29 13.64 -4.53 -8.76
CA THR A 29 12.96 -3.61 -9.67
C THR A 29 11.77 -2.97 -8.96
N PRO A 30 11.38 -1.74 -9.29
CA PRO A 30 10.22 -1.09 -8.69
C PRO A 30 9.01 -2.01 -8.66
N LEU A 31 8.38 -2.17 -7.50
CA LEU A 31 7.17 -2.97 -7.35
C LEU A 31 6.22 -2.33 -6.34
N ARG A 32 4.95 -2.71 -6.43
CA ARG A 32 3.88 -2.16 -5.60
C ARG A 32 3.14 -3.28 -4.87
N ILE A 33 3.07 -3.18 -3.55
CA ILE A 33 2.27 -4.07 -2.72
C ILE A 33 0.90 -3.44 -2.49
N LEU A 34 -0.15 -4.12 -2.98
CA LEU A 34 -1.53 -3.84 -2.65
C LEU A 34 -1.95 -4.73 -1.47
N GLY A 35 -2.00 -4.17 -0.28
CA GLY A 35 -2.48 -4.86 0.91
C GLY A 35 -4.00 -4.98 0.89
N ASN A 36 -4.51 -6.21 0.78
CA ASN A 36 -5.94 -6.50 0.91
C ASN A 36 -6.23 -6.96 2.34
N THR A 37 -6.83 -6.08 3.15
CA THR A 37 -6.93 -6.22 4.60
C THR A 37 -8.38 -6.42 5.03
N PRO A 38 -8.75 -7.55 5.66
CA PRO A 38 -10.09 -7.73 6.20
C PRO A 38 -10.43 -6.66 7.25
N ASN A 39 -11.61 -6.07 7.15
CA ASN A 39 -12.08 -5.08 8.11
C ASN A 39 -12.23 -5.68 9.51
N SER A 40 -12.52 -6.99 9.61
CA SER A 40 -12.65 -7.70 10.90
C SER A 40 -11.38 -7.74 11.74
N ILE A 41 -10.21 -7.48 11.16
CA ILE A 41 -8.93 -7.43 11.89
C ILE A 41 -8.44 -6.00 12.13
N LEU A 42 -9.17 -4.98 11.65
CA LEU A 42 -8.86 -3.56 11.84
C LEU A 42 -9.60 -3.00 13.04
N ASP A 43 -9.05 -1.93 13.62
CA ASP A 43 -9.75 -1.14 14.63
C ASP A 43 -10.45 0.02 13.93
N HIS A 44 -11.78 0.06 13.95
CA HIS A 44 -12.50 1.12 13.23
C HIS A 44 -12.41 2.49 13.90
N SER A 45 -12.11 2.55 15.20
CA SER A 45 -11.90 3.81 15.94
C SER A 45 -10.49 4.35 15.72
N GLU A 46 -9.50 3.47 15.61
CA GLU A 46 -8.11 3.79 15.33
C GLU A 46 -7.66 3.23 13.96
N PHE A 47 -8.44 3.45 12.91
CA PHE A 47 -8.27 2.78 11.60
C PHE A 47 -6.87 2.90 11.02
N LEU A 48 -6.37 4.13 10.85
CA LEU A 48 -5.04 4.36 10.27
C LEU A 48 -3.92 3.73 11.11
N LYS A 49 -4.02 3.80 12.44
CA LYS A 49 -3.08 3.15 13.35
C LYS A 49 -3.11 1.63 13.20
N SER A 50 -4.31 1.04 13.12
CA SER A 50 -4.47 -0.41 13.02
C SER A 50 -3.97 -0.98 11.68
N ILE A 51 -4.18 -0.28 10.57
CA ILE A 51 -3.66 -0.71 9.27
C ILE A 51 -2.15 -0.46 9.15
N ASN A 52 -1.64 0.62 9.75
CA ASN A 52 -0.20 0.91 9.80
C ASN A 52 0.60 -0.23 10.45
N MET A 53 0.04 -0.95 11.42
CA MET A 53 0.72 -2.11 12.03
C MET A 53 1.16 -3.15 10.98
N PHE A 54 0.29 -3.45 10.00
CA PHE A 54 0.62 -4.38 8.92
C PHE A 54 1.62 -3.77 7.94
N VAL A 55 1.48 -2.48 7.64
CA VAL A 55 2.41 -1.76 6.76
C VAL A 55 3.81 -1.74 7.35
N GLN A 56 3.96 -1.44 8.64
CA GLN A 56 5.26 -1.46 9.33
C GLN A 56 5.88 -2.85 9.31
N GLU A 57 5.10 -3.91 9.50
CA GLU A 57 5.64 -5.27 9.42
C GLU A 57 6.20 -5.58 8.02
N VAL A 58 5.49 -5.17 6.96
CA VAL A 58 6.00 -5.30 5.58
C VAL A 58 7.28 -4.48 5.40
N LYS A 59 7.30 -3.21 5.83
CA LYS A 59 8.48 -2.34 5.73
C LYS A 59 9.70 -2.89 6.48
N ASN A 60 9.49 -3.35 7.71
CA ASN A 60 10.53 -3.95 8.54
C ASN A 60 11.09 -5.21 7.88
N THR A 61 10.22 -6.05 7.31
CA THR A 61 10.63 -7.25 6.60
C THR A 61 11.43 -6.92 5.34
N VAL A 62 11.00 -5.91 4.57
CA VAL A 62 11.73 -5.42 3.39
C VAL A 62 13.12 -4.93 3.79
N SER A 63 13.21 -4.04 4.79
CA SER A 63 14.49 -3.51 5.27
C SER A 63 15.43 -4.61 5.79
N ALA A 64 14.90 -5.62 6.48
CA ALA A 64 15.69 -6.74 6.98
C ALA A 64 16.23 -7.65 5.85
N CYS A 65 15.45 -7.85 4.78
CA CYS A 65 15.86 -8.71 3.66
C CYS A 65 16.67 -7.96 2.59
N ARG A 66 16.42 -6.66 2.46
CA ARG A 66 16.91 -5.77 1.40
C ARG A 66 17.20 -4.39 2.01
N PRO A 67 18.34 -4.21 2.70
CA PRO A 67 18.64 -2.98 3.42
C PRO A 67 18.67 -1.72 2.53
N ASP A 68 19.05 -1.87 1.26
CA ASP A 68 19.10 -0.79 0.28
C ASP A 68 17.75 -0.49 -0.39
N ALA A 69 16.69 -1.25 -0.05
CA ALA A 69 15.38 -1.03 -0.65
C ALA A 69 14.64 0.12 0.04
N GLU A 70 14.18 1.07 -0.77
CA GLU A 70 13.33 2.16 -0.30
C GLU A 70 11.87 1.73 -0.28
N THR A 71 11.14 2.13 0.77
CA THR A 71 9.70 1.86 0.89
C THR A 71 8.90 3.14 1.07
N ARG A 72 7.77 3.26 0.39
CA ARG A 72 6.89 4.43 0.47
C ARG A 72 5.44 4.01 0.67
N TRP A 73 4.85 4.42 1.79
CA TRP A 73 3.44 4.15 2.09
C TRP A 73 2.59 5.21 1.38
N VAL A 74 2.04 4.85 0.21
CA VAL A 74 1.46 5.83 -0.73
C VAL A 74 0.02 6.16 -0.37
N ALA A 75 -0.81 5.14 -0.14
CA ALA A 75 -2.24 5.36 0.02
C ALA A 75 -2.89 4.33 0.93
N VAL A 76 -4.04 4.73 1.47
CA VAL A 76 -4.95 3.90 2.25
C VAL A 76 -6.38 4.23 1.83
N SER A 77 -7.19 3.20 1.60
CA SER A 77 -8.60 3.35 1.28
C SER A 77 -9.44 2.48 2.20
N LYS A 78 -10.30 3.12 2.99
CA LYS A 78 -11.26 2.47 3.89
C LYS A 78 -12.58 2.28 3.17
N PHE A 79 -13.10 1.05 3.11
CA PHE A 79 -14.37 0.76 2.43
C PHE A 79 -15.45 0.23 3.38
N PRO A 80 -16.73 0.56 3.14
CA PRO A 80 -17.85 -0.12 3.78
C PRO A 80 -17.90 -1.54 3.22
N GLY A 81 -17.77 -2.55 4.08
CA GLY A 81 -17.80 -3.95 3.68
C GLY A 81 -16.73 -4.79 4.34
N ARG A 82 -16.20 -5.76 3.59
CA ARG A 82 -15.32 -6.81 4.14
C ARG A 82 -13.85 -6.44 4.19
N HIS A 83 -13.38 -5.56 3.32
CA HIS A 83 -11.96 -5.29 3.14
C HIS A 83 -11.67 -3.81 2.96
N SER A 84 -10.51 -3.39 3.45
CA SER A 84 -9.88 -2.10 3.17
C SER A 84 -8.47 -2.34 2.64
N PHE A 85 -7.86 -1.31 2.05
CA PHE A 85 -6.65 -1.46 1.28
C PHE A 85 -5.56 -0.47 1.68
N PHE A 86 -4.31 -0.90 1.57
CA PHE A 86 -3.15 -0.02 1.62
C PHE A 86 -2.25 -0.25 0.40
N VAL A 87 -1.50 0.77 0.01
CA VAL A 87 -0.53 0.72 -1.07
C VAL A 87 0.86 1.06 -0.54
N LEU A 88 1.80 0.14 -0.70
CA LEU A 88 3.21 0.32 -0.36
C LEU A 88 4.06 0.12 -1.61
N ASP A 89 4.81 1.14 -2.00
CA ASP A 89 5.79 1.04 -3.08
C ASP A 89 7.14 0.61 -2.52
N ILE A 90 7.86 -0.21 -3.30
CA ILE A 90 9.24 -0.61 -3.04
C ILE A 90 10.08 -0.18 -4.24
N ASN A 91 11.18 0.53 -3.99
CA ASN A 91 12.12 1.02 -5.02
C ASN A 91 11.49 1.84 -6.14
N ASN A 92 10.34 2.48 -5.88
CA ASN A 92 9.78 3.47 -6.80
C ASN A 92 10.52 4.81 -6.64
N ALA A 93 11.78 4.84 -7.11
CA ALA A 93 12.66 6.00 -7.00
C ALA A 93 12.20 7.18 -7.86
N GLU A 94 11.46 6.90 -8.94
CA GLU A 94 10.88 7.89 -9.85
C GLU A 94 9.57 8.50 -9.33
N TYR A 95 9.15 8.14 -8.11
CA TYR A 95 7.97 8.74 -7.51
C TYR A 95 8.23 10.22 -7.21
N ASP A 96 7.54 11.08 -7.94
CA ASP A 96 7.47 12.52 -7.67
C ASP A 96 6.07 12.88 -7.19
N TYR A 97 5.97 13.38 -5.96
CA TYR A 97 4.70 13.74 -5.33
C TYR A 97 4.00 14.90 -6.07
N GLU A 98 4.76 15.83 -6.63
CA GLU A 98 4.20 17.00 -7.32
C GLU A 98 3.52 16.58 -8.62
N SER A 99 4.15 15.71 -9.41
CA SER A 99 3.57 15.18 -10.65
C SER A 99 2.76 13.88 -10.49
N ALA A 100 2.63 13.33 -9.28
CA ALA A 100 1.98 12.03 -9.06
C ALA A 100 0.54 11.93 -9.61
N HIS A 101 -0.20 13.04 -9.65
CA HIS A 101 -1.54 13.14 -10.25
C HIS A 101 -1.58 12.93 -11.78
N MET A 102 -0.43 13.04 -12.46
CA MET A 102 -0.27 12.77 -13.90
C MET A 102 0.46 11.44 -14.16
N CYS A 103 0.97 10.78 -13.11
CA CYS A 103 1.80 9.60 -13.25
C CYS A 103 0.97 8.34 -13.47
N LEU A 104 1.04 7.79 -14.68
CA LEU A 104 0.37 6.55 -15.10
C LEU A 104 1.35 5.38 -15.30
N ALA A 105 2.56 5.50 -14.73
CA ALA A 105 3.59 4.48 -14.87
C ALA A 105 3.12 3.14 -14.31
N LYS A 106 3.23 2.09 -15.13
CA LYS A 106 2.88 0.72 -14.74
C LYS A 106 3.98 0.14 -13.86
N ILE A 107 3.69 0.04 -12.57
CA ILE A 107 4.56 -0.65 -11.61
C ILE A 107 3.96 -2.04 -11.35
N PRO A 108 4.74 -3.13 -11.43
CA PRO A 108 4.27 -4.48 -11.12
C PRO A 108 3.59 -4.56 -9.76
N VAL A 109 2.29 -4.86 -9.75
CA VAL A 109 1.49 -5.00 -8.53
C VAL A 109 1.51 -6.44 -8.02
N TYR A 110 1.76 -6.58 -6.72
CA TYR A 110 1.63 -7.80 -5.94
C TYR A 110 0.57 -7.60 -4.86
N VAL A 111 -0.42 -8.48 -4.81
CA VAL A 111 -1.49 -8.40 -3.81
C VAL A 111 -1.06 -9.19 -2.58
N LEU A 112 -0.89 -8.50 -1.45
CA LEU A 112 -0.74 -9.13 -0.14
C LEU A 112 -2.13 -9.31 0.46
N ARG A 113 -2.69 -10.51 0.33
CA ARG A 113 -3.99 -10.85 0.90
C ARG A 113 -3.82 -11.27 2.35
N LEU A 114 -4.28 -10.44 3.27
CA LEU A 114 -4.29 -10.75 4.70
C LEU A 114 -5.49 -11.64 5.03
N SER A 115 -5.21 -12.72 5.77
CA SER A 115 -6.16 -13.69 6.28
C SER A 115 -5.44 -14.55 7.31
N ARG A 116 -6.09 -15.57 7.90
CA ARG A 116 -5.40 -16.54 8.78
C ARG A 116 -4.23 -17.30 8.13
N ALA A 117 -4.13 -17.26 6.81
CA ALA A 117 -2.98 -17.73 6.04
C ALA A 117 -2.66 -16.69 4.95
N PRO A 118 -1.88 -15.64 5.26
CA PRO A 118 -1.54 -14.58 4.32
C PRO A 118 -0.85 -15.13 3.08
N LYS A 119 -1.09 -14.50 1.94
CA LYS A 119 -0.45 -14.85 0.67
C LYS A 119 -0.11 -13.60 -0.11
N ILE A 120 0.99 -13.66 -0.84
CA ILE A 120 1.40 -12.63 -1.79
C ILE A 120 1.54 -13.23 -3.19
N PHE A 121 0.98 -12.57 -4.18
CA PHE A 121 0.98 -13.03 -5.57
C PHE A 121 0.93 -11.87 -6.55
N ARG A 122 1.52 -12.08 -7.73
CA ARG A 122 1.51 -11.14 -8.84
C ARG A 122 0.09 -10.94 -9.38
N HIS A 123 -0.30 -9.71 -9.68
CA HIS A 123 -1.60 -9.40 -10.25
C HIS A 123 -1.54 -8.30 -11.30
N GLU A 124 -1.26 -8.69 -12.55
CA GLU A 124 -1.02 -7.78 -13.69
C GLU A 124 -2.19 -6.83 -14.00
N PRO A 125 -3.47 -7.23 -13.90
CA PRO A 125 -4.58 -6.32 -14.16
C PRO A 125 -4.62 -5.08 -13.24
N GLN A 126 -3.92 -5.13 -12.10
CA GLN A 126 -3.85 -4.00 -11.17
C GLN A 126 -2.72 -3.02 -11.48
N ASP A 127 -1.78 -3.34 -12.38
CA ASP A 127 -0.66 -2.44 -12.68
C ASP A 127 -1.14 -1.09 -13.19
N GLN A 128 -2.00 -1.11 -14.22
CA GLN A 128 -2.59 0.11 -14.76
C GLN A 128 -3.68 0.64 -13.83
N LYS A 129 -4.59 -0.24 -13.38
CA LYS A 129 -5.74 0.18 -12.58
C LYS A 129 -5.34 0.91 -11.30
N LEU A 130 -4.28 0.47 -10.63
CA LEU A 130 -3.81 1.10 -9.41
C LEU A 130 -3.00 2.37 -9.71
N ALA A 131 -2.27 2.44 -10.83
CA ALA A 131 -1.65 3.69 -11.28
C ALA A 131 -2.69 4.77 -11.54
N ASP A 132 -3.73 4.46 -12.34
CA ASP A 132 -4.84 5.36 -12.63
C ASP A 132 -5.53 5.83 -11.33
N LYS A 133 -5.78 4.90 -10.41
CA LYS A 133 -6.45 5.20 -9.14
C LYS A 133 -5.61 6.13 -8.25
N LEU A 134 -4.30 5.94 -8.18
CA LEU A 134 -3.41 6.77 -7.38
C LEU A 134 -3.28 8.18 -7.99
N ALA A 135 -3.18 8.28 -9.31
CA ALA A 135 -3.20 9.56 -10.01
C ALA A 135 -4.51 10.33 -9.73
N GLU A 136 -5.67 9.64 -9.85
CA GLU A 136 -6.98 10.20 -9.51
C GLU A 136 -7.08 10.61 -8.04
N MET A 137 -6.44 9.87 -7.13
CA MET A 137 -6.45 10.16 -5.69
C MET A 137 -5.56 11.36 -5.34
N HIS A 138 -4.42 11.54 -6.02
CA HIS A 138 -3.52 12.68 -5.77
C HIS A 138 -4.15 14.04 -6.08
N ASN A 139 -4.97 14.11 -7.13
CA ASN A 139 -5.57 15.36 -7.56
C ASN A 139 -6.46 16.02 -6.48
N PRO A 140 -7.51 15.36 -5.93
CA PRO A 140 -8.37 15.95 -4.92
C PRO A 140 -7.67 16.10 -3.56
N HIS A 141 -6.67 15.27 -3.24
CA HIS A 141 -5.91 15.38 -1.99
C HIS A 141 -4.91 16.55 -1.97
N GLY A 142 -4.67 17.25 -3.08
CA GLY A 142 -3.84 18.45 -3.06
C GLY A 142 -2.43 18.16 -2.58
N ARG A 143 -2.05 18.78 -1.46
CA ARG A 143 -0.74 18.63 -0.82
C ARG A 143 -0.78 17.84 0.49
N ASP A 144 -1.83 17.04 0.70
CA ASP A 144 -1.93 16.17 1.87
C ASP A 144 -0.72 15.22 1.99
N PRO A 145 -0.15 15.06 3.19
CA PRO A 145 1.00 14.17 3.36
C PRO A 145 0.62 12.72 3.09
N LEU A 146 1.61 11.92 2.69
CA LEU A 146 1.43 10.48 2.55
C LEU A 146 1.28 9.79 3.93
N PRO A 147 0.52 8.67 4.00
CA PRO A 147 -0.29 8.12 2.92
C PRO A 147 -1.52 8.98 2.66
N LEU A 148 -1.90 9.10 1.39
CA LEU A 148 -3.22 9.65 1.06
C LEU A 148 -4.30 8.75 1.65
N PHE A 149 -5.36 9.32 2.20
CA PHE A 149 -6.40 8.56 2.90
C PHE A 149 -7.80 8.88 2.41
N ASP A 150 -8.41 7.90 1.74
CA ASP A 150 -9.82 7.95 1.36
C ASP A 150 -10.68 7.13 2.33
N ASP A 151 -11.68 7.77 2.96
CA ASP A 151 -12.73 7.07 3.71
C ASP A 151 -14.02 6.96 2.88
N HIS A 152 -14.23 5.81 2.24
CA HIS A 152 -15.45 5.52 1.48
C HIS A 152 -16.64 5.14 2.36
N THR A 153 -16.51 5.11 3.69
CA THR A 153 -17.65 4.91 4.61
C THR A 153 -18.41 6.21 4.91
N ARG A 154 -17.88 7.36 4.44
CA ARG A 154 -18.45 8.69 4.64
C ARG A 154 -18.42 9.47 3.33
N LEU A 155 -19.13 10.60 3.30
CA LEU A 155 -18.96 11.59 2.22
C LEU A 155 -17.53 12.13 2.30
N ARG A 156 -16.85 12.17 1.15
CA ARG A 156 -15.48 12.69 1.04
C ARG A 156 -15.53 14.18 0.77
N PHE A 157 -14.89 14.95 1.63
CA PHE A 157 -14.67 16.37 1.45
C PHE A 157 -13.18 16.57 1.24
N TYR A 158 -12.83 17.11 0.08
CA TYR A 158 -11.46 17.42 -0.27
C TYR A 158 -11.24 18.92 -0.08
N ALA A 159 -10.26 19.29 0.74
CA ALA A 159 -10.07 20.68 1.15
C ALA A 159 -9.39 21.54 0.08
N SER A 160 -8.56 20.94 -0.79
CA SER A 160 -7.77 21.68 -1.79
C SER A 160 -7.38 20.82 -3.00
N PRO A 161 -8.27 20.59 -3.97
CA PRO A 161 -7.92 19.90 -5.21
C PRO A 161 -6.88 20.67 -6.03
N ARG A 162 -5.89 19.99 -6.62
CA ARG A 162 -4.83 20.62 -7.43
C ARG A 162 -5.36 21.32 -8.67
N ASP A 163 -6.38 20.75 -9.32
CA ASP A 163 -7.03 21.34 -10.49
C ASP A 163 -7.77 22.67 -10.22
N LEU A 164 -7.90 23.07 -8.95
CA LEU A 164 -8.52 24.34 -8.54
C LEU A 164 -7.50 25.39 -8.05
N GLU A 165 -6.21 25.05 -7.96
CA GLU A 165 -5.15 26.04 -7.75
C GLU A 165 -4.97 26.81 -9.07
N SER A 166 -5.50 28.04 -9.11
CA SER A 166 -5.40 28.98 -10.25
C SER A 166 -4.32 30.03 -10.05
#